data_AF-S4NVU1-F1
#
_entry.id   AF-S4NVU1-F1
#
_cell.length_a   1.000
_cell.length_b   1.000
_cell.length_c   1.000
_cell.angle_alpha   90.00
_cell.angle_beta   90.00
_cell.angle_gamma   90.00
#
_symmetry.space_group_name_H-M   'P 1'
#
loop_
_entity.id
_entity.type
_entity.pdbx_description
1 polymer ?
#
loop_
_entity_poly.entity_id
_entity_poly.type
_entity_poly.pdbx_seq_one_letter_code
_entity_poly.pdbx_strand_id
1 'polypeptide(L)' 'MKDQHMINVHGMSPVIRKCLACDKTFTNQNALRIHTKKYHLLERNYQCTECEMNFFKGEQLKHHML' A
#
# COMPACT_ATOMS: atom_id res chain seq x y z
N MET A 1 -4.53 -1.55 12.65
CA MET A 1 -3.25 -1.58 11.89
C MET A 1 -2.11 -1.49 12.89
N LYS A 2 -0.92 -2.05 12.61
CA LYS A 2 0.22 -2.07 13.56
C LYS A 2 0.46 -0.70 14.18
N ASP A 3 0.36 0.36 13.39
CA ASP A 3 0.56 1.74 13.86
C ASP A 3 -0.50 2.17 14.89
N GLN A 4 -1.78 1.82 14.70
CA GLN A 4 -2.85 2.15 15.65
C GLN A 4 -2.70 1.41 16.98
N HIS A 5 -2.24 0.15 16.95
CA HIS A 5 -1.95 -0.60 18.18
C HIS A 5 -0.81 0.08 18.95
N MET A 6 0.26 0.49 18.26
CA MET A 6 1.39 1.18 18.88
C MET A 6 1.01 2.50 19.54
N ILE A 7 0.09 3.26 18.94
CA ILE A 7 -0.45 4.50 19.53
C ILE A 7 -1.26 4.20 20.79
N ASN A 8 -2.20 3.25 20.70
CA ASN A 8 -3.18 3.02 21.74
C ASN A 8 -2.63 2.21 22.94
N VAL A 9 -1.67 1.32 22.70
CA VAL A 9 -1.14 0.39 23.71
C VAL A 9 0.21 0.83 24.25
N HIS A 10 1.08 1.36 23.39
CA HIS A 10 2.43 1.76 23.78
C HIS A 10 2.60 3.29 23.89
N GLY A 11 1.55 4.08 23.64
CA GLY A 11 1.59 5.55 23.74
C GLY A 11 2.51 6.21 22.72
N MET A 12 2.90 5.50 21.65
CA MET A 12 3.77 6.05 20.62
C MET A 12 3.02 7.03 19.73
N SER A 13 3.66 8.13 19.36
CA SER A 13 3.09 9.05 18.38
C SER A 13 3.21 8.47 16.96
N PRO A 14 2.20 8.64 16.08
CA PRO A 14 2.26 8.11 14.73
C PRO A 14 3.36 8.78 13.91
N VAL A 15 4.22 7.97 13.29
CA VAL A 15 5.15 8.47 12.28
C VAL A 15 4.37 8.75 10.99
N ILE A 16 4.28 10.03 10.62
CA ILE A 16 3.60 10.47 9.40
C ILE A 16 4.59 10.56 8.25
N ARG A 17 4.24 9.96 7.11
CA ARG A 17 5.03 9.98 5.88
C ARG A 17 4.25 10.66 4.78
N LYS A 18 4.80 11.73 4.22
CA LYS A 18 4.20 12.49 3.12
C LYS A 18 4.59 11.86 1.77
N CYS A 19 3.65 11.83 0.83
CA CYS A 19 3.98 11.55 -0.56
C CYS A 19 4.78 12.72 -1.16
N LEU A 20 5.79 12.41 -1.96
CA LEU A 20 6.61 13.45 -2.59
C LEU A 20 5.96 14.01 -3.87
N ALA A 21 4.97 13.31 -4.43
CA ALA A 21 4.29 13.70 -5.67
C ALA A 21 2.90 14.31 -5.44
N CYS A 22 2.38 14.30 -4.21
CA CYS A 22 1.10 14.93 -3.85
C CYS A 22 1.00 15.20 -2.34
N ASP A 23 -0.06 15.87 -1.90
CA ASP A 23 -0.23 16.23 -0.49
C ASP A 23 -0.79 15.12 0.42
N LYS A 24 -0.92 13.89 -0.09
CA LYS A 24 -1.38 12.77 0.73
C LYS A 24 -0.32 12.34 1.74
N THR A 25 -0.77 12.02 2.95
CA THR A 25 0.04 11.53 4.06
C THR A 25 -0.43 10.15 4.52
N PHE A 26 0.50 9.37 5.08
CA PHE A 26 0.27 7.99 5.48
C PHE A 26 1.00 7.69 6.79
N THR A 27 0.35 6.93 7.68
CA THR A 27 0.95 6.43 8.92
C THR A 27 1.80 5.17 8.70
N ASN A 28 1.64 4.52 7.54
CA ASN A 28 2.30 3.26 7.20
C ASN A 28 3.13 3.40 5.91
N GLN A 29 4.39 2.94 5.94
CA GLN A 29 5.25 2.90 4.76
C GLN A 29 4.65 2.12 3.60
N ASN A 30 4.04 0.97 3.89
CA ASN A 30 3.49 0.11 2.86
C ASN A 30 2.28 0.77 2.19
N ALA A 31 1.49 1.53 2.95
CA ALA A 31 0.38 2.31 2.41
C ALA A 31 0.89 3.41 1.46
N LEU A 32 1.92 4.17 1.85
CA LEU A 32 2.56 5.16 0.98
C LEU A 32 3.12 4.50 -0.29
N ARG A 33 3.87 3.40 -0.15
CA ARG A 33 4.45 2.67 -1.30
C ARG A 33 3.40 2.21 -2.29
N ILE A 34 2.32 1.59 -1.81
CA ILE A 34 1.21 1.13 -2.67
C ILE A 34 0.53 2.33 -3.33
N HIS A 35 0.31 3.42 -2.60
CA HIS A 35 -0.23 4.65 -3.18
C HIS A 35 0.65 5.17 -4.32
N THR A 36 1.96 5.30 -4.10
CA THR A 36 2.88 5.79 -5.13
C THR A 36 2.88 4.88 -6.35
N LYS A 37 2.97 3.57 -6.17
CA LYS A 37 2.89 2.60 -7.27
C LYS A 37 1.58 2.72 -8.03
N LYS A 38 0.47 2.85 -7.33
CA LYS A 38 -0.87 2.83 -7.94
C LYS A 38 -1.22 4.13 -8.67
N TYR A 39 -0.86 5.28 -8.12
CA TYR A 39 -1.39 6.57 -8.59
C TYR A 39 -0.34 7.46 -9.26
N HIS A 40 0.94 7.17 -9.08
CA HIS A 40 2.01 7.97 -9.66
C HIS A 40 2.85 7.19 -10.67
N LEU A 41 3.21 5.93 -10.35
CA LEU A 41 4.02 5.10 -11.25
C LEU A 41 3.19 4.19 -12.17
N LEU A 42 1.91 3.97 -11.85
CA LEU A 42 1.03 3.01 -12.52
C LEU A 42 1.63 1.58 -12.58
N GLU A 43 2.51 1.24 -11.65
CA GLU A 43 3.21 -0.04 -11.55
C GLU A 43 2.27 -1.13 -11.03
N ARG A 44 1.92 -2.08 -11.91
CA ARG A 44 1.10 -3.25 -11.58
C ARG A 44 1.96 -4.51 -11.55
N ASN A 45 2.75 -4.67 -10.48
CA ASN A 45 3.81 -5.69 -10.44
C ASN A 45 3.31 -7.11 -10.11
N TYR A 46 2.00 -7.31 -9.97
CA TYR A 46 1.42 -8.61 -9.67
C TYR A 46 0.68 -9.12 -10.90
N GLN A 47 1.37 -9.87 -11.74
CA GLN A 47 0.83 -10.43 -12.98
C GLN A 47 0.15 -11.78 -12.71
N CYS A 48 -0.99 -12.01 -13.36
CA CYS A 48 -1.63 -13.33 -13.42
C CYS A 48 -0.83 -14.26 -14.35
N THR A 49 -0.70 -15.54 -13.98
CA THR A 49 -0.01 -16.53 -14.81
C THR A 49 -0.93 -17.12 -15.89
N GLU A 50 -2.24 -17.04 -15.70
CA GLU A 50 -3.25 -17.62 -16.60
C GLU A 50 -3.85 -16.59 -17.58
N CYS A 51 -3.63 -15.30 -17.34
CA CYS A 51 -4.08 -14.23 -18.23
C CYS A 51 -3.18 -13.00 -18.15
N GLU A 52 -3.40 -12.02 -19.03
CA GLU A 52 -2.58 -10.81 -19.12
C GLU A 52 -2.93 -9.74 -18.06
N MET A 53 -3.77 -10.07 -17.07
CA MET A 53 -4.16 -9.12 -16.03
C MET A 53 -3.01 -8.86 -15.05
N ASN A 54 -2.83 -7.57 -14.76
CA ASN A 54 -1.84 -7.08 -13.81
C ASN A 54 -2.54 -6.33 -12.67
N PHE A 55 -2.08 -6.52 -11.44
CA PHE A 55 -2.67 -5.98 -10.22
C PHE A 55 -1.67 -5.13 -9.43
N PHE A 56 -2.18 -4.20 -8.61
CA PHE A 56 -1.36 -3.32 -7.76
C PHE A 56 -0.97 -3.95 -6.43
N LYS A 57 -1.70 -4.98 -6.00
CA LYS A 57 -1.47 -5.69 -4.74
C LYS A 57 -1.56 -7.19 -4.94
N GLY A 58 -0.75 -7.94 -4.19
CA GLY A 58 -0.80 -9.41 -4.18
C GLY A 58 -2.13 -9.97 -3.68
N GLU A 59 -2.81 -9.29 -2.75
CA GLU A 59 -4.15 -9.71 -2.28
C GLU A 59 -5.20 -9.68 -3.41
N GLN A 60 -5.09 -8.73 -4.33
CA GLN A 60 -5.99 -8.60 -5.47
C GLN A 60 -5.76 -9.71 -6.48
N LEU A 61 -4.49 -10.02 -6.78
CA LEU A 61 -4.14 -11.19 -7.59
C LEU A 61 -4.62 -12.47 -6.90
N LYS A 62 -4.39 -12.63 -5.60
CA LYS A 62 -4.85 -13.81 -4.87
C LYS A 62 -6.36 -13.98 -4.97
N HIS A 63 -7.14 -12.93 -4.77
CA HIS A 63 -8.59 -12.99 -4.93
C HIS A 63 -9.00 -13.34 -6.36
N HIS A 64 -8.28 -12.81 -7.36
CA HIS A 64 -8.52 -13.13 -8.77
C HIS A 64 -8.26 -14.62 -9.09
N MET A 65 -7.33 -15.26 -8.38
CA MET A 65 -6.93 -16.66 -8.59
C MET A 65 -7.69 -17.69 -7.72
N LEU A 66 -8.58 -17.23 -6.83
CA LEU A 66 -9.45 -18.09 -6.01
C LEU A 66 -10.76 -18.37 -6.75
#